data_AF-A0A810NE88-F1
#
_entry.id   AF-A0A810NE88-F1
#
_cell.length_a   1.000
_cell.length_b   1.000
_cell.length_c   1.000
_cell.angle_alpha   90.00
_cell.angle_beta   90.00
_cell.angle_gamma   90.00
#
_symmetry.space_group_name_H-M   'P 1'
#
loop_
_entity.id
_entity.type
_entity.pdbx_description
1 polymer ?
#
loop_
_entity_poly.entity_id
_entity_poly.type
_entity_poly.pdbx_seq_one_letter_code
_entity_poly.pdbx_strand_id
1 'polypeptide(L)'
;MTTPFETHAQVGLTVPAPRRPERDAVLVVVGTDVHPFDRLLDWAGRRTAEQQVPCVMQYGSSAARDLPGSAAFFDHETLGERLRQAAVVVCHGGPATITEARRAGHKPIVVPRDPALGEHVDDHQQRFAARMGELGMVELCRTEEEFRRALDAALADPTRLRISGSEAGAAAVEAAKRVGAIADGLVTRPSRGLLPTDEVTVLFIGGWGRSGSTLTDRMLGQAADTCAVGEVTHIWERALRDNERCGCGSAFDDCPFWAKVGDVAYGGWHTLDLADVMALKTRVDRMRFVPRMALPYWLNRRKADLRAYGELHRRLYRAIAEVSGARVVVDSSKHASLAFALRHARGVDLRVLHLVRDGRAVAYSWSREVRRPEIVGAEVYMPQYSTVQSGVLWSIHNALFHVLDWAGVPTLRLRYEDVVARPGDGLRRIRAFAGLGPGGLDFLSDPAPGEQLPVAQLETTHTVAGNPMRFTTGRVELRLDAAWRGKLAPGKRRLLSLITWPGRVRYGYLNWRQK
;
A
#
# COMPACT_ATOMS: atom_id res chain seq x y z
N MET A 1 55.68 -56.64 55.27
CA MET A 1 54.91 -55.77 56.20
C MET A 1 54.56 -54.55 55.38
N THR A 2 53.35 -54.36 54.86
CA THR A 2 52.05 -54.29 55.54
C THR A 2 50.90 -54.65 54.57
N THR A 3 49.77 -54.96 55.20
CA THR A 3 48.47 -55.52 54.79
C THR A 3 47.62 -54.70 53.79
N PRO A 4 46.52 -55.29 53.26
CA PRO A 4 45.85 -54.92 52.01
C PRO A 4 44.70 -53.92 52.20
N PHE A 5 44.28 -53.25 51.11
CA PHE A 5 43.01 -52.52 51.04
C PHE A 5 42.18 -52.99 49.85
N GLU A 6 41.13 -53.71 50.22
CA GLU A 6 39.74 -53.74 49.72
C GLU A 6 39.43 -53.54 48.23
N THR A 7 38.78 -54.58 47.72
CA THR A 7 38.09 -54.71 46.45
C THR A 7 36.81 -53.86 46.46
N HIS A 8 36.76 -52.77 45.70
CA HIS A 8 35.50 -52.11 45.36
C HIS A 8 35.07 -52.50 43.94
N ALA A 9 33.94 -53.19 43.88
CA ALA A 9 33.21 -53.49 42.67
C ALA A 9 32.95 -52.22 41.86
N GLN A 10 33.31 -52.23 40.57
CA GLN A 10 32.83 -51.26 39.61
C GLN A 10 31.31 -51.42 39.46
N VAL A 11 30.55 -50.62 40.21
CA VAL A 11 29.16 -50.34 39.87
C VAL A 11 29.21 -49.50 38.60
N GLY A 12 28.87 -50.12 37.48
CA GLY A 12 28.66 -49.43 36.21
C GLY A 12 27.56 -48.39 36.38
N LEU A 13 27.95 -47.15 36.66
CA LEU A 13 27.12 -45.98 36.42
C LEU A 13 26.92 -45.88 34.92
N THR A 14 25.89 -46.54 34.40
CA THR A 14 25.27 -46.17 33.14
C THR A 14 24.86 -44.71 33.25
N VAL A 15 25.72 -43.82 32.75
CA VAL A 15 25.37 -42.45 32.44
C VAL A 15 24.17 -42.56 31.48
N PRO A 16 22.97 -42.08 31.86
CA PRO A 16 21.86 -42.10 30.93
C PRO A 16 22.28 -41.25 29.74
N ALA A 17 22.23 -41.86 28.55
CA ALA A 17 22.43 -41.12 27.31
C ALA A 17 21.57 -39.85 27.37
N PRO A 18 22.06 -38.69 26.90
CA PRO A 18 21.28 -37.46 26.93
C PRO A 18 19.94 -37.75 26.26
N ARG A 19 18.84 -37.64 27.02
CA ARG A 19 17.48 -37.75 26.47
C ARG A 19 17.43 -36.76 25.32
N ARG A 20 17.28 -37.26 24.08
CA ARG A 20 16.96 -36.41 22.94
C ARG A 20 15.80 -35.51 23.36
N PRO A 21 15.84 -34.19 23.11
CA PRO A 21 14.70 -33.34 23.39
C PRO A 21 13.47 -33.97 22.71
N GLU A 22 12.40 -34.18 23.48
CA GLU A 22 11.13 -34.70 22.97
C GLU A 22 10.74 -33.81 21.78
N ARG A 23 10.61 -34.42 20.60
CA ARG A 23 10.14 -33.69 19.41
C ARG A 23 8.75 -33.15 19.72
N ASP A 24 8.52 -31.85 19.53
CA ASP A 24 7.17 -31.28 19.56
C ASP A 24 6.29 -32.08 18.58
N ALA A 25 5.31 -32.85 19.06
CA ALA A 25 4.49 -33.66 18.13
C ALA A 25 3.60 -32.75 17.28
N VAL A 26 3.04 -31.69 17.88
CA VAL A 26 2.27 -30.65 17.20
C VAL A 26 2.73 -29.26 17.66
N LEU A 27 3.01 -28.39 16.70
CA LEU A 27 3.24 -26.96 16.93
C LEU A 27 2.09 -26.14 16.32
N VAL A 28 1.43 -25.32 17.13
CA VAL A 28 0.36 -24.42 16.70
C VAL A 28 0.83 -22.96 16.75
N VAL A 29 0.68 -22.21 15.65
CA VAL A 29 1.15 -20.81 15.56
C VAL A 29 0.06 -19.88 15.01
N VAL A 30 -0.48 -19.00 15.88
CA VAL A 30 -1.53 -18.03 15.49
C VAL A 30 -1.00 -16.67 15.00
N GLY A 31 0.32 -16.50 14.94
CA GLY A 31 0.97 -15.26 14.49
C GLY A 31 1.01 -14.16 15.55
N THR A 32 1.20 -12.92 15.09
CA THR A 32 1.30 -11.71 15.92
C THR A 32 0.08 -10.78 15.77
N ASP A 33 -1.01 -11.30 15.21
CA ASP A 33 -2.25 -10.55 15.04
C ASP A 33 -2.88 -10.21 16.40
N VAL A 34 -3.52 -9.05 16.49
CA VAL A 34 -4.15 -8.54 17.72
C VAL A 34 -5.49 -9.20 18.02
N HIS A 35 -6.12 -9.81 17.02
CA HIS A 35 -7.39 -10.50 17.20
C HIS A 35 -7.15 -11.88 17.83
N PRO A 36 -7.94 -12.30 18.82
CA PRO A 36 -7.85 -13.64 19.38
C PRO A 36 -8.17 -14.69 18.31
N PHE A 37 -7.67 -15.91 18.51
CA PHE A 37 -7.95 -17.05 17.65
C PHE A 37 -8.25 -18.31 18.48
N ASP A 38 -9.12 -18.14 19.47
CA ASP A 38 -9.48 -19.21 20.42
C ASP A 38 -9.98 -20.47 19.71
N ARG A 39 -10.74 -20.32 18.60
CA ARG A 39 -11.24 -21.45 17.79
C ARG A 39 -10.14 -22.42 17.37
N LEU A 40 -9.03 -21.93 16.80
CA LEU A 40 -7.93 -22.80 16.37
C LEU A 40 -7.25 -23.47 17.56
N LEU A 41 -7.03 -22.72 18.64
CA LEU A 41 -6.40 -23.24 19.86
C LEU A 41 -7.27 -24.30 20.53
N ASP A 42 -8.59 -24.12 20.53
CA ASP A 42 -9.56 -25.06 21.08
C ASP A 42 -9.65 -26.34 20.25
N TRP A 43 -9.69 -26.21 18.92
CA TRP A 43 -9.67 -27.35 18.01
C TRP A 43 -8.41 -28.18 18.19
N ALA A 44 -7.25 -27.52 18.18
CA ALA A 44 -5.96 -28.19 18.35
C ALA A 44 -5.83 -28.79 19.75
N GLY A 45 -6.13 -28.02 20.80
CA GLY A 45 -5.97 -28.44 22.20
C GLY A 45 -6.82 -29.64 22.56
N ARG A 46 -8.11 -29.62 22.18
CA ARG A 46 -9.01 -30.77 22.39
C ARG A 46 -8.48 -32.00 21.67
N ARG A 47 -8.12 -31.87 20.38
CA ARG A 47 -7.72 -33.02 19.59
C ARG A 47 -6.38 -33.62 20.04
N THR A 48 -5.41 -32.80 20.41
CA THR A 48 -4.12 -33.29 20.91
C THR A 48 -4.24 -33.94 22.28
N ALA A 49 -5.17 -33.48 23.13
CA ALA A 49 -5.46 -34.10 24.41
C ALA A 49 -6.13 -35.49 24.24
N GLU A 50 -7.12 -35.60 23.35
CA GLU A 50 -7.78 -36.88 23.02
C GLU A 50 -6.81 -37.93 22.48
N GLN A 51 -5.84 -37.50 21.66
CA GLN A 51 -4.80 -38.36 21.07
C GLN A 51 -3.59 -38.56 21.99
N GLN A 52 -3.56 -37.89 23.15
CA GLN A 52 -2.45 -37.91 24.11
C GLN A 52 -1.09 -37.56 23.47
N VAL A 53 -1.07 -36.58 22.56
CA VAL A 53 0.14 -36.14 21.87
C VAL A 53 0.66 -34.80 22.41
N PRO A 54 1.99 -34.63 22.60
CA PRO A 54 2.57 -33.36 23.03
C PRO A 54 2.25 -32.22 22.07
N CYS A 55 1.71 -31.11 22.59
CA CYS A 55 1.35 -29.94 21.81
C CYS A 55 1.95 -28.68 22.42
N VAL A 56 2.56 -27.85 21.57
CA VAL A 56 3.06 -26.53 21.94
C VAL A 56 2.31 -25.47 21.13
N MET A 57 1.88 -24.40 21.79
CA MET A 57 1.10 -23.33 21.17
C MET A 57 1.74 -21.96 21.36
N GLN A 58 1.86 -21.21 20.26
CA GLN A 58 1.91 -19.76 20.31
C GLN A 58 0.48 -19.24 20.29
N TYR A 59 -0.04 -18.72 21.41
CA TYR A 59 -1.46 -18.34 21.55
C TYR A 59 -1.77 -16.87 21.23
N GLY A 60 -0.77 -16.02 21.05
CA GLY A 60 -0.94 -14.62 20.66
C GLY A 60 -1.79 -13.83 21.66
N SER A 61 -2.80 -13.13 21.15
CA SER A 61 -3.78 -12.38 21.96
C SER A 61 -4.97 -13.23 22.46
N SER A 62 -4.97 -14.54 22.20
CA SER A 62 -6.01 -15.46 22.65
C SER A 62 -5.80 -15.87 24.12
N ALA A 63 -6.76 -16.59 24.71
CA ALA A 63 -6.61 -17.08 26.07
C ALA A 63 -5.40 -18.03 26.20
N ALA A 64 -4.62 -17.85 27.27
CA ALA A 64 -3.49 -18.74 27.55
C ALA A 64 -3.96 -20.19 27.71
N ARG A 65 -3.14 -21.12 27.21
CA ARG A 65 -3.35 -22.56 27.36
C ARG A 65 -2.26 -23.11 28.27
N ASP A 66 -2.66 -23.84 29.31
CA ASP A 66 -1.75 -24.46 30.27
C ASP A 66 -1.13 -25.73 29.67
N LEU A 67 -0.25 -25.53 28.68
CA LEU A 67 0.47 -26.58 27.96
C LEU A 67 1.97 -26.31 28.08
N PRO A 68 2.79 -27.32 28.45
CA PRO A 68 4.23 -27.15 28.60
C PRO A 68 4.89 -26.50 27.38
N GLY A 69 5.67 -25.45 27.61
CA GLY A 69 6.41 -24.76 26.55
C GLY A 69 5.58 -23.81 25.67
N SER A 70 4.28 -23.66 25.91
CA SER A 70 3.42 -22.70 25.22
C SER A 70 3.61 -21.27 25.72
N ALA A 71 3.51 -20.29 24.84
CA ALA A 71 3.73 -18.88 25.16
C ALA A 71 2.84 -17.96 24.30
N ALA A 72 2.65 -16.72 24.75
CA ALA A 72 1.90 -15.73 23.96
C ALA A 72 2.59 -15.47 22.63
N PHE A 73 3.92 -15.30 22.67
CA PHE A 73 4.76 -15.09 21.51
C PHE A 73 6.06 -15.86 21.67
N PHE A 74 6.57 -16.44 20.59
CA PHE A 74 7.94 -16.92 20.52
C PHE A 74 8.81 -15.86 19.85
N ASP A 75 10.05 -15.72 20.31
CA ASP A 75 11.05 -14.99 19.53
C ASP A 75 11.44 -15.79 18.27
N HIS A 76 12.19 -15.14 17.37
CA HIS A 76 12.52 -15.72 16.08
C HIS A 76 13.36 -17.01 16.19
N GLU A 77 14.29 -17.05 17.13
CA GLU A 77 15.16 -18.21 17.35
C GLU A 77 14.37 -19.41 17.89
N THR A 78 13.53 -19.18 18.91
CA THR A 78 12.65 -20.19 19.50
C THR A 78 11.65 -20.72 18.49
N LEU A 79 10.99 -19.83 17.73
CA LEU A 79 10.05 -20.23 16.68
C LEU A 79 10.75 -21.07 15.61
N GLY A 80 11.95 -20.67 15.18
CA GLY A 80 12.74 -21.41 14.19
C GLY A 80 13.16 -22.80 14.67
N GLU A 81 13.58 -22.95 15.93
CA GLU A 81 13.89 -24.26 16.52
C GLU A 81 12.64 -25.14 16.61
N ARG A 82 11.52 -24.61 17.12
CA ARG A 82 10.25 -25.35 17.22
C ARG A 82 9.74 -25.80 15.86
N LEU A 83 9.78 -24.95 14.83
CA LEU A 83 9.41 -25.32 13.47
C LEU A 83 10.28 -26.47 12.93
N ARG A 84 11.58 -26.49 13.24
CA ARG A 84 12.48 -27.60 12.85
C ARG A 84 12.17 -28.90 13.59
N GLN A 85 11.85 -28.82 14.88
CA GLN A 85 11.62 -29.98 15.74
C GLN A 85 10.23 -30.59 15.59
N ALA A 86 9.22 -29.77 15.25
CA ALA A 86 7.84 -30.18 15.15
C ALA A 86 7.65 -31.37 14.20
N ALA A 87 6.80 -32.33 14.54
CA ALA A 87 6.37 -33.37 13.60
C ALA A 87 5.28 -32.85 12.66
N VAL A 88 4.31 -32.11 13.21
CA VAL A 88 3.21 -31.46 12.48
C VAL A 88 3.16 -29.96 12.84
N VAL A 89 2.98 -29.10 11.83
CA VAL A 89 2.80 -27.65 12.02
C VAL A 89 1.38 -27.25 11.63
N VAL A 90 0.70 -26.56 12.55
CA VAL A 90 -0.62 -25.96 12.37
C VAL A 90 -0.48 -24.45 12.48
N CYS A 91 -1.06 -23.69 11.55
CA CYS A 91 -1.01 -22.23 11.63
C CYS A 91 -2.24 -21.54 11.04
N HIS A 92 -2.35 -20.25 11.35
CA HIS A 92 -3.29 -19.34 10.69
C HIS A 92 -2.92 -19.08 9.21
N GLY A 93 -3.79 -18.41 8.47
CA GLY A 93 -3.59 -18.05 7.05
C GLY A 93 -2.56 -16.93 6.80
N GLY A 94 -1.49 -16.85 7.58
CA GLY A 94 -0.47 -15.81 7.50
C GLY A 94 0.65 -16.14 6.49
N PRO A 95 0.95 -15.27 5.50
CA PRO A 95 1.97 -15.55 4.48
C PRO A 95 3.37 -15.81 5.06
N ALA A 96 3.77 -15.06 6.10
CA ALA A 96 5.08 -15.22 6.73
C ALA A 96 5.21 -16.57 7.44
N THR A 97 4.22 -16.94 8.28
CA THR A 97 4.22 -18.20 9.03
C THR A 97 4.16 -19.41 8.10
N ILE A 98 3.35 -19.36 7.03
CA ILE A 98 3.31 -20.43 6.03
C ILE A 98 4.66 -20.55 5.31
N THR A 99 5.31 -19.44 4.99
CA THR A 99 6.64 -19.44 4.37
C THR A 99 7.70 -20.06 5.30
N GLU A 100 7.72 -19.69 6.57
CA GLU A 100 8.66 -20.22 7.56
C GLU A 100 8.45 -21.72 7.80
N ALA A 101 7.20 -22.18 7.92
CA ALA A 101 6.87 -23.60 8.03
C ALA A 101 7.37 -24.39 6.81
N ARG A 102 7.16 -23.87 5.59
CA ARG A 102 7.67 -24.50 4.36
C ARG A 102 9.19 -24.51 4.28
N ARG A 103 9.86 -23.46 4.72
CA ARG A 103 11.34 -23.43 4.82
C ARG A 103 11.88 -24.45 5.81
N ALA A 104 11.13 -24.75 6.87
CA ALA A 104 11.43 -25.83 7.81
C ALA A 104 11.02 -27.23 7.29
N GLY A 105 10.56 -27.34 6.03
CA GLY A 105 10.26 -28.61 5.36
C GLY A 105 8.83 -29.13 5.60
N HIS A 106 7.91 -28.28 6.08
CA HIS A 106 6.53 -28.67 6.36
C HIS A 106 5.55 -28.20 5.27
N LYS A 107 4.54 -29.02 4.97
CA LYS A 107 3.28 -28.60 4.36
C LYS A 107 2.29 -28.35 5.51
N PRO A 108 2.16 -27.11 6.02
CA PRO A 108 1.41 -26.87 7.24
C PRO A 108 -0.09 -27.11 7.06
N ILE A 109 -0.76 -27.51 8.14
CA ILE A 109 -2.22 -27.47 8.25
C ILE A 109 -2.59 -26.01 8.50
N VAL A 110 -3.40 -25.42 7.62
CA VAL A 110 -3.79 -24.02 7.69
C VAL A 110 -5.27 -23.89 7.99
N VAL A 111 -5.58 -23.19 9.07
CA VAL A 111 -6.93 -22.76 9.40
C VAL A 111 -6.98 -21.23 9.28
N PRO A 112 -7.62 -20.67 8.24
CA PRO A 112 -7.69 -19.22 8.10
C PRO A 112 -8.61 -18.63 9.18
N ARG A 113 -8.29 -17.41 9.62
CA ARG A 113 -9.15 -16.63 10.51
C ARG A 113 -10.46 -16.28 9.81
N ASP A 114 -11.54 -16.25 10.56
CA ASP A 114 -12.88 -15.89 10.11
C ASP A 114 -13.31 -14.53 10.67
N PRO A 115 -13.48 -13.50 9.81
CA PRO A 115 -14.00 -12.20 10.22
C PRO A 115 -15.39 -12.27 10.86
N ALA A 116 -16.23 -13.24 10.46
CA ALA A 116 -17.56 -13.42 11.04
C ALA A 116 -17.49 -13.85 12.51
N LEU A 117 -16.36 -14.40 12.95
CA LEU A 117 -16.09 -14.79 14.33
C LEU A 117 -15.24 -13.76 15.09
N GLY A 118 -14.99 -12.59 14.48
CA GLY A 118 -14.14 -11.54 15.07
C GLY A 118 -12.65 -11.89 15.12
N GLU A 119 -12.22 -12.92 14.38
CA GLU A 119 -10.84 -13.39 14.37
C GLU A 119 -9.95 -12.55 13.46
N HIS A 120 -10.52 -11.75 12.56
CA HIS A 120 -9.77 -10.87 11.64
C HIS A 120 -10.64 -9.72 11.12
N VAL A 121 -10.02 -8.75 10.44
CA VAL A 121 -10.74 -7.57 9.91
C VAL A 121 -11.52 -7.87 8.62
N ASP A 122 -10.99 -8.75 7.77
CA ASP A 122 -11.51 -9.07 6.44
C ASP A 122 -11.14 -10.51 6.03
N ASP A 123 -11.74 -11.01 4.96
CA ASP A 123 -11.64 -12.41 4.51
C ASP A 123 -10.35 -12.72 3.74
N HIS A 124 -9.35 -11.83 3.76
CA HIS A 124 -8.14 -12.01 2.94
C HIS A 124 -7.35 -13.26 3.31
N GLN A 125 -7.32 -13.63 4.60
CA GLN A 125 -6.66 -14.87 5.02
C GLN A 125 -7.36 -16.09 4.44
N GLN A 126 -8.69 -16.08 4.33
CA GLN A 126 -9.45 -17.19 3.73
C GLN A 126 -9.15 -17.30 2.23
N ARG A 127 -9.13 -16.17 1.50
CA ARG A 127 -8.78 -16.16 0.06
C ARG A 127 -7.35 -16.63 -0.19
N PHE A 128 -6.41 -16.16 0.63
CA PHE A 128 -5.01 -16.55 0.56
C PHE A 128 -4.84 -18.04 0.87
N ALA A 129 -5.41 -18.54 1.96
CA ALA A 129 -5.34 -19.94 2.33
C ALA A 129 -6.00 -20.85 1.27
N ALA A 130 -7.14 -20.43 0.69
CA ALA A 130 -7.79 -21.12 -0.44
C ALA A 130 -6.85 -21.31 -1.62
N ARG A 131 -6.18 -20.23 -2.04
CA ARG A 131 -5.24 -20.28 -3.16
C ARG A 131 -4.02 -21.15 -2.86
N MET A 132 -3.53 -21.12 -1.63
CA MET A 132 -2.42 -21.96 -1.19
C MET A 132 -2.80 -23.44 -1.17
N GLY A 133 -4.04 -23.76 -0.79
CA GLY A 133 -4.59 -25.12 -0.85
C GLY A 133 -4.69 -25.64 -2.29
N GLU A 134 -5.21 -24.84 -3.22
CA GLU A 134 -5.29 -25.19 -4.65
C GLU A 134 -3.91 -25.51 -5.26
N LEU A 135 -2.86 -24.84 -4.78
CA LEU A 135 -1.48 -25.06 -5.23
C LEU A 135 -0.79 -26.22 -4.50
N GLY A 136 -1.50 -26.94 -3.62
CA GLY A 136 -0.94 -28.04 -2.82
C GLY A 136 0.11 -27.60 -1.79
N MET A 137 0.21 -26.29 -1.52
CA MET A 137 1.26 -25.73 -0.68
C MET A 137 0.94 -25.82 0.81
N VAL A 138 -0.34 -25.96 1.16
CA VAL A 138 -0.83 -26.12 2.52
C VAL A 138 -1.94 -27.16 2.55
N GLU A 139 -2.21 -27.74 3.71
CA GLU A 139 -3.41 -28.53 3.96
C GLU A 139 -4.49 -27.61 4.53
N LEU A 140 -5.40 -27.14 3.69
CA LEU A 140 -6.40 -26.14 4.08
C LEU A 140 -7.59 -26.79 4.80
N CYS A 141 -7.91 -26.29 5.99
CA CYS A 141 -9.07 -26.71 6.77
C CYS A 141 -9.96 -25.51 7.09
N ARG A 142 -11.22 -25.56 6.66
CA ARG A 142 -12.24 -24.52 6.92
C ARG A 142 -13.18 -24.92 8.05
N THR A 143 -13.36 -26.22 8.27
CA THR A 143 -14.25 -26.78 9.30
C THR A 143 -13.46 -27.57 10.34
N GLU A 144 -14.07 -27.81 11.50
CA GLU A 144 -13.44 -28.60 12.57
C GLU A 144 -13.24 -30.06 12.11
N GLU A 145 -14.17 -30.61 11.34
CA GLU A 145 -14.11 -31.96 10.81
C GLU A 145 -12.98 -32.12 9.77
N GLU A 146 -12.73 -31.10 8.95
CA GLU A 146 -11.56 -31.06 8.05
C GLU A 146 -10.26 -31.02 8.85
N PHE A 147 -10.19 -30.12 9.85
CA PHE A 147 -9.03 -30.01 10.72
C PHE A 147 -8.71 -31.32 11.43
N ARG A 148 -9.72 -31.95 12.04
CA ARG A 148 -9.56 -33.22 12.76
C ARG A 148 -9.02 -34.32 11.85
N ARG A 149 -9.61 -34.47 10.65
CA ARG A 149 -9.15 -35.47 9.66
C ARG A 149 -7.71 -35.21 9.21
N ALA A 150 -7.36 -33.96 8.93
CA ALA A 150 -6.02 -33.58 8.50
C ALA A 150 -4.97 -33.85 9.61
N LEU A 151 -5.28 -33.47 10.85
CA LEU A 151 -4.39 -33.69 11.99
C LEU A 151 -4.23 -35.17 12.30
N ASP A 152 -5.31 -35.96 12.30
CA ASP A 152 -5.26 -37.41 12.51
C ASP A 152 -4.40 -38.11 11.45
N ALA A 153 -4.60 -37.76 10.18
CA ALA A 153 -3.80 -38.30 9.09
C ALA A 153 -2.32 -37.93 9.20
N ALA A 154 -2.02 -36.70 9.65
CA ALA A 154 -0.65 -36.23 9.85
C ALA A 154 0.03 -36.86 11.07
N LEU A 155 -0.70 -37.15 12.14
CA LEU A 155 -0.17 -37.84 13.31
C LEU A 155 0.09 -39.33 13.03
N ALA A 156 -0.79 -39.97 12.25
CA ALA A 156 -0.61 -41.36 11.82
C ALA A 156 0.58 -41.53 10.86
N ASP A 157 0.79 -40.54 9.97
CA ASP A 157 1.90 -40.53 9.02
C ASP A 157 2.41 -39.10 8.78
N PRO A 158 3.38 -38.64 9.60
CA PRO A 158 3.92 -37.28 9.49
C PRO A 158 4.62 -37.00 8.16
N THR A 159 5.01 -38.03 7.40
CA THR A 159 5.67 -37.84 6.10
C THR A 159 4.75 -37.24 5.04
N ARG A 160 3.42 -37.38 5.21
CA ARG A 160 2.39 -36.80 4.32
C ARG A 160 2.40 -35.28 4.27
N LEU A 161 2.81 -34.64 5.37
CA LEU A 161 2.90 -33.20 5.48
C LEU A 161 4.36 -32.71 5.52
N ARG A 162 5.29 -33.52 4.99
CA ARG A 162 6.68 -33.11 4.76
C ARG A 162 6.93 -32.86 3.27
N ILE A 163 7.75 -31.86 2.99
CA ILE A 163 8.21 -31.56 1.63
C ILE A 163 9.43 -32.46 1.35
N SER A 164 9.37 -33.31 0.33
CA SER A 164 10.39 -34.32 0.03
C SER A 164 11.76 -33.73 -0.37
N GLY A 165 12.83 -34.46 -0.02
CA GLY A 165 14.23 -34.01 0.04
C GLY A 165 15.00 -33.69 -1.25
N SER A 166 14.35 -33.41 -2.39
CA SER A 166 15.01 -32.82 -3.58
C SER A 166 14.67 -31.34 -3.80
N GLU A 167 13.82 -30.76 -2.95
CA GLU A 167 13.25 -29.41 -3.12
C GLU A 167 13.63 -28.40 -2.01
N ALA A 168 14.35 -28.83 -0.97
CA ALA A 168 14.42 -28.10 0.30
C ALA A 168 15.16 -26.74 0.27
N GLY A 169 16.08 -26.51 -0.68
CA GLY A 169 16.85 -25.26 -0.75
C GLY A 169 16.30 -24.25 -1.76
N ALA A 170 16.31 -24.62 -3.04
CA ALA A 170 15.92 -23.72 -4.14
C ALA A 170 14.39 -23.61 -4.31
N ALA A 171 13.65 -24.71 -4.12
CA ALA A 171 12.20 -24.69 -4.25
C ALA A 171 11.52 -24.07 -3.01
N ALA A 172 12.16 -24.07 -1.83
CA ALA A 172 11.66 -23.33 -0.66
C ALA A 172 11.77 -21.81 -0.86
N VAL A 173 12.82 -21.32 -1.51
CA VAL A 173 12.96 -19.90 -1.89
C VAL A 173 11.97 -19.53 -3.00
N GLU A 174 11.78 -20.39 -3.99
CA GLU A 174 10.81 -20.17 -5.08
C GLU A 174 9.37 -20.26 -4.57
N ALA A 175 9.06 -21.19 -3.67
CA ALA A 175 7.78 -21.27 -2.99
C ALA A 175 7.55 -20.04 -2.11
N ALA A 176 8.56 -19.55 -1.38
CA ALA A 176 8.47 -18.29 -0.63
C ALA A 176 8.19 -17.08 -1.56
N LYS A 177 8.82 -17.03 -2.74
CA LYS A 177 8.55 -16.02 -3.76
C LYS A 177 7.13 -16.14 -4.33
N ARG A 178 6.64 -17.36 -4.59
CA ARG A 178 5.27 -17.61 -5.04
C ARG A 178 4.24 -17.24 -3.98
N VAL A 179 4.49 -17.60 -2.72
CA VAL A 179 3.69 -17.21 -1.56
C VAL A 179 3.61 -15.69 -1.46
N GLY A 180 4.77 -15.01 -1.55
CA GLY A 180 4.86 -13.55 -1.57
C GLY A 180 4.08 -12.94 -2.74
N ALA A 181 4.30 -13.42 -3.97
CA ALA A 181 3.60 -12.93 -5.16
C ALA A 181 2.08 -13.16 -5.15
N ILE A 182 1.61 -14.24 -4.51
CA ILE A 182 0.18 -14.52 -4.33
C ILE A 182 -0.40 -13.64 -3.23
N ALA A 183 0.30 -13.44 -2.11
CA ALA A 183 -0.09 -12.49 -1.08
C ALA A 183 -0.18 -11.07 -1.67
N ASP A 184 0.83 -10.65 -2.42
CA ASP A 184 0.85 -9.38 -3.15
C ASP A 184 -0.30 -9.31 -4.17
N GLY A 185 -0.59 -10.40 -4.89
CA GLY A 185 -1.67 -10.50 -5.88
C GLY A 185 -3.10 -10.53 -5.32
N LEU A 186 -3.28 -10.99 -4.08
CA LEU A 186 -4.57 -11.05 -3.37
C LEU A 186 -4.84 -9.83 -2.51
N VAL A 187 -3.78 -9.11 -2.10
CA VAL A 187 -3.86 -7.75 -1.55
C VAL A 187 -4.13 -6.73 -2.67
N THR A 188 -3.78 -7.03 -3.93
CA THR A 188 -3.92 -6.11 -5.08
C THR A 188 -5.08 -6.39 -6.04
N ARG A 189 -5.89 -7.44 -5.83
CA ARG A 189 -7.10 -7.69 -6.62
C ARG A 189 -8.36 -7.33 -5.83
N PRO A 190 -9.10 -6.28 -6.22
CA PRO A 190 -10.47 -6.13 -5.79
C PRO A 190 -11.31 -7.25 -6.40
N SER A 191 -12.26 -7.74 -5.62
CA SER A 191 -13.42 -8.49 -6.07
C SER A 191 -13.99 -7.86 -7.35
N ARG A 192 -14.21 -8.66 -8.40
CA ARG A 192 -15.17 -8.29 -9.46
C ARG A 192 -16.56 -8.37 -8.83
N GLY A 193 -16.99 -7.27 -8.24
CA GLY A 193 -18.29 -7.08 -7.61
C GLY A 193 -18.38 -5.62 -7.20
N LEU A 194 -19.58 -5.03 -7.19
CA LEU A 194 -19.79 -3.68 -6.70
C LEU A 194 -19.06 -3.48 -5.36
N LEU A 195 -18.32 -2.37 -5.23
CA LEU A 195 -17.72 -1.99 -3.96
C LEU A 195 -18.80 -1.99 -2.87
N PRO A 196 -18.51 -2.42 -1.63
CA PRO A 196 -19.39 -2.17 -0.50
C PRO A 196 -19.75 -0.67 -0.47
N THR A 197 -20.99 -0.33 -0.10
CA THR A 197 -21.56 1.03 -0.19
C THR A 197 -20.81 2.12 0.59
N ASP A 198 -19.78 1.76 1.35
CA ASP A 198 -18.94 2.63 2.18
C ASP A 198 -17.48 2.77 1.70
N GLU A 199 -17.05 2.06 0.65
CA GLU A 199 -15.67 2.12 0.14
C GLU A 199 -15.52 3.05 -1.06
N VAL A 200 -14.42 3.80 -1.10
CA VAL A 200 -14.05 4.68 -2.22
C VAL A 200 -12.64 4.38 -2.71
N THR A 201 -12.48 4.17 -4.02
CA THR A 201 -11.16 4.06 -4.66
C THR A 201 -10.62 5.45 -4.97
N VAL A 202 -9.43 5.74 -4.46
CA VAL A 202 -8.73 7.02 -4.69
C VAL A 202 -7.44 6.76 -5.46
N LEU A 203 -7.38 7.26 -6.69
CA LEU A 203 -6.15 7.33 -7.48
C LEU A 203 -5.40 8.61 -7.13
N PHE A 204 -4.42 8.50 -6.24
CA PHE A 204 -3.63 9.61 -5.75
C PHE A 204 -2.39 9.83 -6.64
N ILE A 205 -2.34 10.94 -7.37
CA ILE A 205 -1.19 11.33 -8.21
C ILE A 205 -0.12 11.96 -7.32
N GLY A 206 0.90 11.15 -7.03
CA GLY A 206 2.10 11.51 -6.30
C GLY A 206 3.25 12.01 -7.18
N GLY A 207 4.30 12.51 -6.55
CA GLY A 207 5.49 13.08 -7.17
C GLY A 207 5.71 14.55 -6.79
N TRP A 208 6.77 15.18 -7.31
CA TRP A 208 6.98 16.61 -7.10
C TRP A 208 6.14 17.45 -8.07
N GLY A 209 5.71 18.64 -7.64
CA GLY A 209 5.00 19.59 -8.49
C GLY A 209 5.77 19.90 -9.79
N ARG A 210 5.03 20.23 -10.85
CA ARG A 210 5.53 20.47 -12.22
C ARG A 210 6.03 19.21 -12.97
N SER A 211 5.63 18.04 -12.49
CA SER A 211 5.84 16.74 -13.15
C SER A 211 4.68 16.30 -14.05
N GLY A 212 3.83 17.24 -14.51
CA GLY A 212 2.74 16.94 -15.46
C GLY A 212 1.50 16.28 -14.85
N SER A 213 1.37 16.33 -13.52
CA SER A 213 0.23 15.81 -12.78
C SER A 213 -1.07 16.50 -13.15
N THR A 214 -1.10 17.83 -13.32
CA THR A 214 -2.35 18.52 -13.74
C THR A 214 -2.82 18.11 -15.13
N LEU A 215 -1.91 17.91 -16.09
CA LEU A 215 -2.31 17.40 -17.41
C LEU A 215 -2.86 15.97 -17.32
N THR A 216 -2.19 15.11 -16.54
CA THR A 216 -2.61 13.72 -16.34
C THR A 216 -3.95 13.63 -15.61
N ASP A 217 -4.12 14.39 -14.54
CA ASP A 217 -5.35 14.57 -13.77
C ASP A 217 -6.51 14.98 -14.67
N ARG A 218 -6.28 15.96 -15.55
CA ARG A 218 -7.29 16.45 -16.47
C ARG A 218 -7.67 15.49 -17.57
N MET A 219 -6.69 14.79 -18.16
CA MET A 219 -6.97 13.74 -19.13
C MET A 219 -7.80 12.62 -18.48
N LEU A 220 -7.43 12.20 -17.26
CA LEU A 220 -8.22 11.20 -16.54
C LEU A 220 -9.65 11.70 -16.28
N GLY A 221 -9.81 12.94 -15.80
CA GLY A 221 -11.10 13.55 -15.49
C GLY A 221 -12.05 13.78 -16.67
N GLN A 222 -11.67 13.43 -17.91
CA GLN A 222 -12.60 13.44 -19.04
C GLN A 222 -13.46 12.17 -19.11
N ALA A 223 -13.09 11.10 -18.41
CA ALA A 223 -13.83 9.86 -18.43
C ALA A 223 -14.98 9.87 -17.41
N ALA A 224 -16.18 9.46 -17.81
CA ALA A 224 -17.37 9.43 -16.96
C ALA A 224 -17.25 8.55 -15.70
N ASP A 225 -16.34 7.56 -15.71
CA ASP A 225 -16.10 6.66 -14.58
C ASP A 225 -15.05 7.18 -13.58
N THR A 226 -14.54 8.39 -13.80
CA THR A 226 -13.54 9.05 -12.93
C THR A 226 -13.93 10.49 -12.61
N CYS A 227 -13.55 10.96 -11.42
CA CYS A 227 -13.70 12.37 -11.05
C CYS A 227 -12.36 12.97 -10.65
N ALA A 228 -11.82 13.88 -11.46
CA ALA A 228 -10.60 14.61 -11.14
C ALA A 228 -10.89 15.85 -10.28
N VAL A 229 -10.28 15.91 -9.10
CA VAL A 229 -10.60 16.92 -8.07
C VAL A 229 -9.46 17.89 -7.77
N GLY A 230 -8.32 17.74 -8.44
CA GLY A 230 -7.18 18.64 -8.27
C GLY A 230 -6.44 18.41 -6.96
N GLU A 231 -5.88 19.49 -6.40
CA GLU A 231 -5.12 19.48 -5.15
C GLU A 231 -6.05 19.65 -3.93
N VAL A 232 -6.86 18.62 -3.62
CA VAL A 232 -7.81 18.60 -2.49
C VAL A 232 -7.15 18.90 -1.15
N THR A 233 -5.85 18.65 -0.98
CA THR A 233 -5.12 19.10 0.21
C THR A 233 -5.29 20.59 0.51
N HIS A 234 -5.59 21.41 -0.50
CA HIS A 234 -5.80 22.85 -0.40
C HIS A 234 -7.27 23.26 -0.27
N ILE A 235 -8.21 22.30 -0.19
CA ILE A 235 -9.65 22.61 -0.11
C ILE A 235 -9.99 23.46 1.12
N TRP A 236 -9.32 23.20 2.25
CA TRP A 236 -9.60 23.88 3.52
C TRP A 236 -9.17 25.34 3.47
N GLU A 237 -7.91 25.60 3.13
CA GLU A 237 -7.38 26.96 3.17
C GLU A 237 -7.67 27.76 1.91
N ARG A 238 -7.56 27.19 0.71
CA ARG A 238 -7.72 27.96 -0.54
C ARG A 238 -9.15 28.01 -1.03
N ALA A 239 -9.89 26.92 -0.84
CA ALA A 239 -11.25 26.85 -1.34
C ALA A 239 -12.23 27.40 -0.31
N LEU A 240 -12.30 26.82 0.90
CA LEU A 240 -13.28 27.23 1.91
C LEU A 240 -12.98 28.57 2.58
N ARG A 241 -11.71 28.83 2.94
CA ARG A 241 -11.34 30.08 3.61
C ARG A 241 -11.13 31.23 2.62
N ASP A 242 -10.37 30.98 1.55
CA ASP A 242 -9.95 32.04 0.62
C ASP A 242 -10.87 32.17 -0.61
N ASN A 243 -11.88 31.31 -0.75
CA ASN A 243 -12.85 31.27 -1.86
C ASN A 243 -12.20 31.33 -3.26
N GLU A 244 -11.03 30.71 -3.44
CA GLU A 244 -10.35 30.65 -4.73
C GLU A 244 -11.21 29.92 -5.78
N ARG A 245 -11.09 30.33 -7.05
CA ARG A 245 -11.95 29.78 -8.11
C ARG A 245 -11.81 28.27 -8.26
N CYS A 246 -12.95 27.59 -8.40
CA CYS A 246 -13.03 26.20 -8.83
C CYS A 246 -12.55 26.07 -10.29
N GLY A 247 -12.13 24.88 -10.72
CA GLY A 247 -11.72 24.62 -12.11
C GLY A 247 -12.80 24.95 -13.15
N CYS A 248 -14.08 25.01 -12.73
CA CYS A 248 -15.17 25.49 -13.57
C CYS A 248 -15.18 27.00 -13.83
N GLY A 249 -14.39 27.77 -13.09
CA GLY A 249 -14.31 29.22 -13.20
C GLY A 249 -15.24 29.98 -12.23
N SER A 250 -16.19 29.34 -11.57
CA SER A 250 -16.93 30.00 -10.48
C SER A 250 -16.06 30.16 -9.23
N ALA A 251 -16.42 31.06 -8.32
CA ALA A 251 -15.93 31.01 -6.96
C ALA A 251 -16.27 29.65 -6.34
N PHE A 252 -15.51 29.21 -5.32
CA PHE A 252 -15.74 27.88 -4.74
C PHE A 252 -17.14 27.78 -4.14
N ASP A 253 -17.57 28.80 -3.42
CA ASP A 253 -18.90 28.88 -2.79
C ASP A 253 -20.05 28.82 -3.80
N ASP A 254 -19.82 29.34 -5.02
CA ASP A 254 -20.80 29.36 -6.11
C ASP A 254 -20.74 28.10 -6.99
N CYS A 255 -19.86 27.15 -6.70
CA CYS A 255 -19.71 25.95 -7.52
C CYS A 255 -20.77 24.90 -7.13
N PRO A 256 -21.75 24.58 -8.00
CA PRO A 256 -22.85 23.68 -7.66
C PRO A 256 -22.37 22.26 -7.33
N PHE A 257 -21.29 21.81 -7.97
CA PHE A 257 -20.67 20.53 -7.66
C PHE A 257 -20.14 20.50 -6.22
N TRP A 258 -19.34 21.51 -5.83
CA TRP A 258 -18.74 21.53 -4.50
C TRP A 258 -19.73 21.85 -3.40
N ALA A 259 -20.76 22.67 -3.67
CA ALA A 259 -21.88 22.87 -2.75
C ALA A 259 -22.53 21.53 -2.39
N LYS A 260 -22.93 20.75 -3.40
CA LYS A 260 -23.54 19.42 -3.20
C LYS A 260 -22.59 18.43 -2.51
N VAL A 261 -21.28 18.46 -2.83
CA VAL A 261 -20.29 17.64 -2.12
C VAL A 261 -20.21 18.00 -0.64
N GLY A 262 -20.24 19.28 -0.28
CA GLY A 262 -20.27 19.72 1.12
C GLY A 262 -21.52 19.25 1.85
N ASP A 263 -22.68 19.34 1.19
CA ASP A 263 -23.96 18.86 1.72
C ASP A 263 -23.91 17.36 2.03
N VAL A 264 -23.46 16.54 1.08
CA VAL A 264 -23.37 15.09 1.25
C VAL A 264 -22.29 14.70 2.27
N ALA A 265 -21.12 15.33 2.23
CA ALA A 265 -20.01 14.96 3.10
C ALA A 265 -20.24 15.35 4.56
N TYR A 266 -20.81 16.55 4.79
CA TYR A 266 -20.79 17.22 6.09
C TYR A 266 -22.12 17.86 6.51
N GLY A 267 -23.17 17.76 5.70
CA GLY A 267 -24.42 18.52 5.92
C GLY A 267 -24.31 19.99 5.54
N GLY A 268 -23.32 20.32 4.70
CA GLY A 268 -22.98 21.65 4.24
C GLY A 268 -21.64 22.11 4.80
N TRP A 269 -20.91 22.94 4.05
CA TRP A 269 -19.56 23.38 4.46
C TRP A 269 -19.55 24.20 5.77
N HIS A 270 -20.65 24.91 6.03
CA HIS A 270 -20.83 25.75 7.22
C HIS A 270 -20.89 24.96 8.54
N THR A 271 -21.09 23.64 8.49
CA THR A 271 -21.14 22.78 9.70
C THR A 271 -19.74 22.41 10.20
N LEU A 272 -18.70 22.59 9.39
CA LEU A 272 -17.32 22.33 9.77
C LEU A 272 -16.75 23.50 10.56
N ASP A 273 -16.14 23.20 11.70
CA ASP A 273 -15.20 24.13 12.32
C ASP A 273 -13.89 24.16 11.50
N LEU A 274 -13.78 25.16 10.62
CA LEU A 274 -12.64 25.29 9.73
C LEU A 274 -11.34 25.56 10.51
N ALA A 275 -11.39 26.23 11.66
CA ALA A 275 -10.21 26.50 12.47
C ALA A 275 -9.64 25.19 13.04
N ASP A 276 -10.51 24.31 13.54
CA ASP A 276 -10.13 22.99 14.03
C ASP A 276 -9.59 22.08 12.91
N VAL A 277 -10.22 22.09 11.74
CA VAL A 277 -9.73 21.34 10.56
C VAL A 277 -8.33 21.82 10.16
N MET A 278 -8.10 23.14 10.13
CA MET A 278 -6.79 23.71 9.80
C MET A 278 -5.72 23.43 10.87
N ALA A 279 -6.11 23.44 12.15
CA ALA A 279 -5.24 23.04 13.25
C ALA A 279 -4.84 21.56 13.13
N LEU A 280 -5.80 20.68 12.83
CA LEU A 280 -5.57 19.26 12.59
C LEU A 280 -4.64 19.03 11.38
N LYS A 281 -4.91 19.69 10.25
CA LYS A 281 -4.05 19.68 9.07
C LYS A 281 -2.62 20.06 9.43
N THR A 282 -2.42 21.12 10.22
CA THR A 282 -1.10 21.58 10.65
C THR A 282 -0.33 20.54 11.48
N ARG A 283 -1.04 19.74 12.29
CA ARG A 283 -0.47 18.65 13.09
C ARG A 283 -0.17 17.40 12.27
N VAL A 284 -0.80 17.21 11.11
CA VAL A 284 -0.69 15.98 10.31
C VAL A 284 0.05 16.19 8.98
N ASP A 285 -0.43 17.11 8.16
CA ASP A 285 -0.05 17.24 6.75
C ASP A 285 1.24 18.06 6.58
N ARG A 286 2.34 17.55 7.14
CA ARG A 286 3.68 18.10 6.95
C ARG A 286 4.65 17.00 6.53
N MET A 287 5.40 17.28 5.47
CA MET A 287 6.43 16.37 4.96
C MET A 287 7.42 15.87 6.03
N ARG A 288 7.81 16.74 6.96
CA ARG A 288 8.75 16.39 8.04
C ARG A 288 8.22 15.28 8.97
N PHE A 289 6.91 15.04 8.98
CA PHE A 289 6.28 13.98 9.77
C PHE A 289 6.18 12.66 9.00
N VAL A 290 6.38 12.65 7.68
CA VAL A 290 6.22 11.45 6.84
C VAL A 290 7.08 10.27 7.30
N PRO A 291 8.39 10.40 7.60
CA PRO A 291 9.18 9.27 8.10
C PRO A 291 8.60 8.62 9.36
N ARG A 292 7.98 9.42 10.23
CA ARG A 292 7.30 8.94 11.43
C ARG A 292 5.95 8.28 11.11
N MET A 293 5.26 8.75 10.07
CA MET A 293 4.00 8.16 9.59
C MET A 293 4.20 6.80 8.90
N ALA A 294 5.42 6.53 8.42
CA ALA A 294 5.81 5.25 7.89
C ALA A 294 6.06 4.18 8.97
N LEU A 295 6.28 4.57 10.23
CA LEU A 295 6.38 3.62 11.35
C LEU A 295 5.07 2.84 11.51
N PRO A 296 5.12 1.60 12.04
CA PRO A 296 3.92 0.86 12.41
C PRO A 296 2.91 1.75 13.14
N TYR A 297 1.66 1.75 12.68
CA TYR A 297 0.63 2.72 13.11
C TYR A 297 0.50 2.83 14.64
N TRP A 298 0.67 1.72 15.35
CA TRP A 298 0.60 1.66 16.81
C TRP A 298 1.73 2.41 17.54
N LEU A 299 2.92 2.51 16.93
CA LEU A 299 4.06 3.29 17.42
C LEU A 299 3.90 4.80 17.17
N ASN A 300 2.93 5.18 16.33
CA ASN A 300 2.75 6.58 15.98
C ASN A 300 1.97 7.33 17.07
N ARG A 301 2.67 8.15 17.86
CA ARG A 301 2.07 9.06 18.85
C ARG A 301 0.97 9.99 18.29
N ARG A 302 0.91 10.22 16.97
CA ARG A 302 -0.13 11.05 16.31
C ARG A 302 -1.23 10.21 15.64
N LYS A 303 -1.37 8.92 15.99
CA LYS A 303 -2.35 8.01 15.37
C LYS A 303 -3.80 8.51 15.44
N ALA A 304 -4.18 9.23 16.50
CA ALA A 304 -5.51 9.83 16.65
C ALA A 304 -5.73 10.97 15.65
N ASP A 305 -4.79 11.93 15.58
CA ASP A 305 -4.83 13.01 14.58
C ASP A 305 -4.83 12.45 13.14
N LEU A 306 -4.02 11.42 12.86
CA LEU A 306 -4.00 10.77 11.54
C LEU A 306 -5.34 10.14 11.19
N ARG A 307 -5.98 9.47 12.15
CA ARG A 307 -7.30 8.86 11.97
C ARG A 307 -8.35 9.93 11.72
N ALA A 308 -8.36 11.00 12.50
CA ALA A 308 -9.30 12.10 12.34
C ALA A 308 -9.13 12.79 10.97
N TYR A 309 -7.89 13.06 10.55
CA TYR A 309 -7.62 13.70 9.27
C TYR A 309 -7.94 12.78 8.08
N GLY A 310 -7.64 11.49 8.20
CA GLY A 310 -8.01 10.47 7.23
C GLY A 310 -9.53 10.30 7.11
N GLU A 311 -10.26 10.29 8.22
CA GLU A 311 -11.73 10.21 8.24
C GLU A 311 -12.38 11.44 7.59
N LEU A 312 -11.83 12.64 7.86
CA LEU A 312 -12.28 13.87 7.22
C LEU A 312 -12.19 13.74 5.68
N HIS A 313 -11.06 13.28 5.16
CA HIS A 313 -10.88 13.12 3.72
C HIS A 313 -11.67 11.93 3.15
N ARG A 314 -11.85 10.85 3.92
CA ARG A 314 -12.68 9.72 3.50
C ARG A 314 -14.12 10.16 3.22
N ARG A 315 -14.74 10.91 4.15
CA ARG A 315 -16.08 11.48 3.96
C ARG A 315 -16.14 12.36 2.72
N LEU A 316 -15.10 13.17 2.50
CA LEU A 316 -14.97 14.01 1.31
C LEU A 316 -14.94 13.18 0.02
N TYR A 317 -14.04 12.19 -0.08
CA TYR A 317 -13.92 11.37 -1.28
C TYR A 317 -15.17 10.54 -1.56
N ARG A 318 -15.83 10.02 -0.52
CA ARG A 318 -17.10 9.33 -0.67
C ARG A 318 -18.17 10.24 -1.27
N ALA A 319 -18.34 11.44 -0.72
CA ALA A 319 -19.30 12.41 -1.23
C ALA A 319 -18.97 12.83 -2.67
N ILE A 320 -17.70 13.00 -3.00
CA ILE A 320 -17.25 13.26 -4.38
C ILE A 320 -17.68 12.11 -5.31
N ALA A 321 -17.41 10.86 -4.93
CA ALA A 321 -17.79 9.70 -5.73
C ALA A 321 -19.32 9.61 -5.91
N GLU A 322 -20.09 9.87 -4.85
CA GLU A 322 -21.55 9.87 -4.88
C GLU A 322 -22.12 10.98 -5.78
N VAL A 323 -21.63 12.21 -5.63
CA VAL A 323 -22.11 13.37 -6.39
C VAL A 323 -21.73 13.28 -7.87
N SER A 324 -20.54 12.76 -8.17
CA SER A 324 -20.06 12.60 -9.55
C SER A 324 -20.55 11.32 -10.23
N GLY A 325 -20.98 10.31 -9.48
CA GLY A 325 -21.20 8.95 -10.00
C GLY A 325 -19.93 8.22 -10.42
N ALA A 326 -18.75 8.79 -10.12
CA ALA A 326 -17.48 8.21 -10.52
C ALA A 326 -17.13 6.96 -9.70
N ARG A 327 -16.47 6.00 -10.34
CA ARG A 327 -15.95 4.80 -9.68
C ARG A 327 -14.60 5.04 -9.00
N VAL A 328 -13.83 6.01 -9.50
CA VAL A 328 -12.51 6.37 -8.97
C VAL A 328 -12.41 7.88 -8.85
N VAL A 329 -12.02 8.36 -7.66
CA VAL A 329 -11.68 9.76 -7.44
C VAL A 329 -10.19 9.96 -7.70
N VAL A 330 -9.84 10.90 -8.58
CA VAL A 330 -8.45 11.23 -8.93
C VAL A 330 -8.02 12.47 -8.17
N ASP A 331 -7.10 12.28 -7.23
CA ASP A 331 -6.56 13.36 -6.39
C ASP A 331 -5.13 13.68 -6.83
N SER A 332 -4.87 14.92 -7.19
CA SER A 332 -3.54 15.38 -7.63
C SER A 332 -2.83 16.28 -6.62
N SER A 333 -3.12 16.15 -5.33
CA SER A 333 -2.54 16.94 -4.22
C SER A 333 -1.03 16.79 -4.08
N LYS A 334 -0.45 15.64 -4.45
CA LYS A 334 1.00 15.35 -4.36
C LYS A 334 1.60 15.38 -2.94
N HIS A 335 0.82 15.70 -1.91
CA HIS A 335 1.27 15.72 -0.53
C HIS A 335 1.40 14.29 0.00
N ALA A 336 2.64 13.81 0.15
CA ALA A 336 2.91 12.46 0.67
C ALA A 336 2.30 12.26 2.07
N SER A 337 2.27 13.30 2.91
CA SER A 337 1.65 13.24 4.24
C SER A 337 0.14 13.00 4.18
N LEU A 338 -0.58 13.57 3.22
CA LEU A 338 -1.99 13.24 2.99
C LEU A 338 -2.13 11.77 2.57
N ALA A 339 -1.34 11.29 1.61
CA ALA A 339 -1.39 9.88 1.20
C ALA A 339 -1.09 8.91 2.36
N PHE A 340 -0.15 9.24 3.24
CA PHE A 340 0.10 8.45 4.46
C PHE A 340 -1.07 8.49 5.45
N ALA A 341 -1.81 9.60 5.56
CA ALA A 341 -3.03 9.64 6.37
C ALA A 341 -4.13 8.76 5.76
N LEU A 342 -4.30 8.81 4.44
CA LEU A 342 -5.30 8.02 3.71
C LEU A 342 -5.03 6.52 3.73
N ARG A 343 -3.76 6.10 3.74
CA ARG A 343 -3.37 4.69 3.92
C ARG A 343 -4.01 4.04 5.16
N HIS A 344 -4.31 4.83 6.19
CA HIS A 344 -4.89 4.36 7.44
C HIS A 344 -6.40 4.64 7.57
N ALA A 345 -7.01 5.28 6.57
CA ALA A 345 -8.44 5.54 6.54
C ALA A 345 -9.17 4.28 6.06
N ARG A 346 -9.95 3.65 6.95
CA ARG A 346 -10.79 2.49 6.59
C ARG A 346 -11.78 2.89 5.51
N GLY A 347 -12.00 2.05 4.51
CA GLY A 347 -12.90 2.35 3.39
C GLY A 347 -12.32 3.29 2.32
N VAL A 348 -11.01 3.59 2.36
CA VAL A 348 -10.29 4.20 1.25
C VAL A 348 -9.39 3.15 0.61
N ASP A 349 -9.72 2.73 -0.61
CA ASP A 349 -8.81 1.97 -1.48
C ASP A 349 -7.83 2.95 -2.15
N LEU A 350 -6.73 3.22 -1.44
CA LEU A 350 -5.70 4.17 -1.89
C LEU A 350 -4.74 3.51 -2.89
N ARG A 351 -4.66 4.09 -4.08
CA ARG A 351 -3.71 3.68 -5.12
C ARG A 351 -2.88 4.88 -5.57
N VAL A 352 -1.56 4.75 -5.55
CA VAL A 352 -0.66 5.87 -5.83
C VAL A 352 -0.12 5.79 -7.25
N LEU A 353 -0.44 6.78 -8.08
CA LEU A 353 0.30 7.04 -9.32
C LEU A 353 1.52 7.90 -8.99
N HIS A 354 2.70 7.29 -8.84
CA HIS A 354 3.94 8.03 -8.68
C HIS A 354 4.42 8.56 -10.03
N LEU A 355 3.99 9.78 -10.38
CA LEU A 355 4.32 10.43 -11.64
C LEU A 355 5.62 11.23 -11.50
N VAL A 356 6.65 10.80 -12.24
CA VAL A 356 7.99 11.40 -12.16
C VAL A 356 8.33 12.09 -13.47
N ARG A 357 8.91 13.29 -13.40
CA ARG A 357 9.54 13.99 -14.53
C ARG A 357 11.03 14.22 -14.25
N ASP A 358 11.85 14.36 -15.29
CA ASP A 358 13.27 14.70 -15.14
C ASP A 358 13.46 15.92 -14.22
N GLY A 359 14.23 15.75 -13.14
CA GLY A 359 14.42 16.80 -12.14
C GLY A 359 15.00 18.11 -12.71
N ARG A 360 15.70 18.05 -13.84
CA ARG A 360 16.20 19.23 -14.56
C ARG A 360 15.08 19.99 -15.25
N ALA A 361 14.15 19.27 -15.87
CA ALA A 361 12.96 19.84 -16.48
C ALA A 361 12.05 20.47 -15.42
N VAL A 362 11.90 19.80 -14.26
CA VAL A 362 11.12 20.30 -13.13
C VAL A 362 11.74 21.58 -12.55
N ALA A 363 13.06 21.60 -12.32
CA ALA A 363 13.74 22.79 -11.82
C ALA A 363 13.64 23.99 -12.79
N TYR A 364 13.76 23.74 -14.11
CA TYR A 364 13.52 24.77 -15.11
C TYR A 364 12.06 25.26 -15.10
N SER A 365 11.11 24.37 -14.88
CA SER A 365 9.69 24.73 -14.81
C SER A 365 9.34 25.58 -13.59
N TRP A 366 10.02 25.36 -12.46
CA TRP A 366 9.88 26.15 -11.23
C TRP A 366 10.65 27.48 -11.24
N SER A 367 11.58 27.69 -12.17
CA SER A 367 12.27 28.98 -12.32
C SER A 367 11.50 29.98 -13.19
N ARG A 368 10.32 29.61 -13.69
CA ARG A 368 9.51 30.45 -14.59
C ARG A 368 8.43 31.16 -13.80
N GLU A 369 8.15 32.42 -14.18
CA GLU A 369 6.97 33.12 -13.71
C GLU A 369 5.72 32.52 -14.32
N VAL A 370 4.73 32.23 -13.47
CA VAL A 370 3.43 31.71 -13.85
C VAL A 370 2.39 32.39 -12.97
N ARG A 371 1.44 33.10 -13.59
CA ARG A 371 0.35 33.78 -12.88
C ARG A 371 -0.63 32.77 -12.27
N ARG A 372 -1.25 33.11 -11.14
CA ARG A 372 -2.34 32.35 -10.47
C ARG A 372 -3.70 32.96 -10.82
N PRO A 373 -4.36 32.56 -11.92
CA PRO A 373 -5.64 33.14 -12.35
C PRO A 373 -6.81 32.81 -11.41
N GLU A 374 -6.61 31.92 -10.44
CA GLU A 374 -7.61 31.57 -9.43
C GLU A 374 -7.81 32.64 -8.35
N ILE A 375 -6.87 33.56 -8.16
CA ILE A 375 -7.00 34.70 -7.23
C ILE A 375 -7.53 35.90 -8.01
N VAL A 376 -8.71 36.37 -7.63
CA VAL A 376 -9.36 37.53 -8.25
C VAL A 376 -8.98 38.80 -7.49
N GLY A 377 -8.66 39.89 -8.20
CA GLY A 377 -8.37 41.19 -7.59
C GLY A 377 -6.90 41.43 -7.21
N ALA A 378 -6.00 40.45 -7.43
CA ALA A 378 -4.56 40.63 -7.22
C ALA A 378 -3.73 39.84 -8.25
N GLU A 379 -2.63 40.44 -8.72
CA GLU A 379 -1.65 39.73 -9.56
C GLU A 379 -0.69 38.92 -8.70
N VAL A 380 -1.04 37.64 -8.46
CA VAL A 380 -0.22 36.71 -7.69
C VAL A 380 0.45 35.70 -8.64
N TYR A 381 1.72 35.43 -8.39
CA TYR A 381 2.52 34.48 -9.16
C TYR A 381 2.85 33.23 -8.32
N MET A 382 3.06 32.11 -9.01
CA MET A 382 3.58 30.88 -8.42
C MET A 382 4.99 31.14 -7.85
N PRO A 383 5.35 30.49 -6.72
CA PRO A 383 6.69 30.65 -6.16
C PRO A 383 7.76 30.14 -7.11
N GLN A 384 8.90 30.84 -7.13
CA GLN A 384 10.09 30.42 -7.85
C GLN A 384 11.08 29.76 -6.91
N TYR A 385 11.74 28.71 -7.39
CA TYR A 385 12.75 28.01 -6.61
C TYR A 385 14.11 28.08 -7.26
N SER A 386 15.15 28.20 -6.43
CA SER A 386 16.52 28.11 -6.90
C SER A 386 16.83 26.72 -7.46
N THR A 387 17.90 26.62 -8.25
CA THR A 387 18.37 25.36 -8.83
C THR A 387 18.62 24.29 -7.77
N VAL A 388 19.32 24.64 -6.69
CA VAL A 388 19.64 23.71 -5.60
C VAL A 388 18.37 23.32 -4.85
N GLN A 389 17.55 24.30 -4.47
CA GLN A 389 16.30 24.05 -3.74
C GLN A 389 15.36 23.15 -4.54
N SER A 390 15.18 23.41 -5.83
CA SER A 390 14.36 22.57 -6.72
C SER A 390 14.89 21.13 -6.79
N GLY A 391 16.20 20.95 -6.94
CA GLY A 391 16.82 19.62 -7.00
C GLY A 391 16.65 18.84 -5.70
N VAL A 392 16.86 19.49 -4.55
CA VAL A 392 16.68 18.88 -3.23
C VAL A 392 15.23 18.52 -2.97
N LEU A 393 14.29 19.45 -3.20
CA LEU A 393 12.87 19.19 -3.01
C LEU A 393 12.38 18.08 -3.95
N TRP A 394 12.82 18.06 -5.21
CA TRP A 394 12.52 16.97 -6.14
C TRP A 394 13.00 15.63 -5.59
N SER A 395 14.23 15.55 -5.09
CA SER A 395 14.78 14.30 -4.52
C SER A 395 14.01 13.84 -3.28
N ILE A 396 13.73 14.76 -2.35
CA ILE A 396 12.99 14.47 -1.11
C ILE A 396 11.58 13.97 -1.43
N HIS A 397 10.79 14.72 -2.20
CA HIS A 397 9.39 14.36 -2.45
C HIS A 397 9.28 13.01 -3.17
N ASN A 398 10.11 12.77 -4.17
CA ASN A 398 10.08 11.50 -4.86
C ASN A 398 10.56 10.34 -3.96
N ALA A 399 11.49 10.58 -3.03
CA ALA A 399 11.88 9.59 -2.02
C ALA A 399 10.72 9.24 -1.08
N LEU A 400 9.93 10.23 -0.63
CA LEU A 400 8.78 9.98 0.25
C LEU A 400 7.70 9.09 -0.39
N PHE A 401 7.53 9.16 -1.71
CA PHE A 401 6.63 8.24 -2.43
C PHE A 401 7.18 6.81 -2.54
N HIS A 402 8.50 6.60 -2.51
CA HIS A 402 9.05 5.24 -2.32
C HIS A 402 8.78 4.71 -0.92
N VAL A 403 8.77 5.59 0.10
CA VAL A 403 8.42 5.16 1.46
C VAL A 403 6.97 4.68 1.52
N LEU A 404 6.04 5.28 0.77
CA LEU A 404 4.66 4.78 0.65
C LEU A 404 4.59 3.39 0.01
N ASP A 405 5.34 3.20 -1.09
CA ASP A 405 5.46 1.92 -1.78
C ASP A 405 6.03 0.84 -0.85
N TRP A 406 7.13 1.13 -0.14
CA TRP A 406 7.71 0.23 0.87
C TRP A 406 6.80 -0.04 2.06
N ALA A 407 5.88 0.89 2.35
CA ALA A 407 4.86 0.71 3.37
C ALA A 407 3.65 -0.10 2.86
N GLY A 408 3.73 -0.68 1.66
CA GLY A 408 2.72 -1.58 1.11
C GLY A 408 1.53 -0.88 0.45
N VAL A 409 1.63 0.42 0.14
CA VAL A 409 0.59 1.10 -0.64
C VAL A 409 0.74 0.74 -2.11
N PRO A 410 -0.31 0.23 -2.79
CA PRO A 410 -0.27 -0.07 -4.21
C PRO A 410 0.22 1.16 -4.99
N THR A 411 1.35 1.03 -5.69
CA THR A 411 2.00 2.15 -6.36
C THR A 411 2.34 1.80 -7.81
N LEU A 412 1.80 2.57 -8.76
CA LEU A 412 2.22 2.55 -10.16
C LEU A 412 3.14 3.74 -10.41
N ARG A 413 4.39 3.47 -10.78
CA ARG A 413 5.34 4.52 -11.17
C ARG A 413 5.40 4.67 -12.68
N LEU A 414 5.18 5.90 -13.17
CA LEU A 414 5.33 6.26 -14.58
C LEU A 414 6.19 7.52 -14.74
N ARG A 415 6.85 7.63 -15.89
CA ARG A 415 7.48 8.88 -16.32
C ARG A 415 6.46 9.73 -17.05
N TYR A 416 6.39 11.01 -16.71
CA TYR A 416 5.59 11.99 -17.43
C TYR A 416 5.86 11.96 -18.93
N GLU A 417 7.12 11.80 -19.31
CA GLU A 417 7.53 11.84 -20.69
C GLU A 417 7.06 10.63 -21.49
N ASP A 418 6.89 9.47 -20.84
CA ASP A 418 6.29 8.30 -21.47
C ASP A 418 4.77 8.47 -21.62
N VAL A 419 4.11 9.08 -20.61
CA VAL A 419 2.67 9.38 -20.66
C VAL A 419 2.37 10.35 -21.79
N VAL A 420 3.16 11.40 -22.00
CA VAL A 420 2.90 12.35 -23.09
C VAL A 420 3.36 11.82 -24.45
N ALA A 421 4.42 11.02 -24.52
CA ALA A 421 4.87 10.43 -25.79
C ALA A 421 3.90 9.36 -26.31
N ARG A 422 3.25 8.60 -25.42
CA ARG A 422 2.27 7.55 -25.76
C ARG A 422 1.06 7.66 -24.83
N PRO A 423 0.20 8.68 -25.00
CA PRO A 423 -0.88 8.99 -24.07
C PRO A 423 -1.90 7.87 -23.94
N GLY A 424 -2.30 7.23 -25.04
CA GLY A 424 -3.23 6.10 -24.98
C GLY A 424 -2.71 4.95 -24.11
N ASP A 425 -1.45 4.54 -24.31
CA ASP A 425 -0.83 3.46 -23.53
C ASP A 425 -0.63 3.85 -22.07
N GLY A 426 -0.15 5.07 -21.82
CA GLY A 426 0.05 5.59 -20.47
C GLY A 426 -1.27 5.61 -19.68
N LEU A 427 -2.32 6.16 -20.26
CA LEU A 427 -3.63 6.28 -19.63
C LEU A 427 -4.31 4.91 -19.45
N ARG A 428 -4.22 3.99 -20.43
CA ARG A 428 -4.72 2.62 -20.25
C ARG A 428 -4.05 1.90 -19.08
N ARG A 429 -2.73 2.06 -18.91
CA ARG A 429 -2.00 1.49 -17.77
C ARG A 429 -2.45 2.10 -16.44
N ILE A 430 -2.65 3.41 -16.39
CA ILE A 430 -3.16 4.10 -15.19
C ILE A 430 -4.57 3.61 -14.84
N ARG A 431 -5.47 3.53 -15.83
CA ARG A 431 -6.85 3.07 -15.66
C ARG A 431 -6.92 1.61 -15.21
N ALA A 432 -6.13 0.72 -15.83
CA ALA A 432 -6.03 -0.68 -15.41
C ALA A 432 -5.54 -0.79 -13.95
N PHE A 433 -4.54 0.01 -13.58
CA PHE A 433 -4.06 0.07 -12.20
C PHE A 433 -5.10 0.61 -11.22
N ALA A 434 -5.98 1.52 -11.65
CA ALA A 434 -7.13 2.00 -10.89
C ALA A 434 -8.31 1.01 -10.87
N GLY A 435 -8.21 -0.15 -11.52
CA GLY A 435 -9.29 -1.16 -11.59
C GLY A 435 -10.38 -0.83 -12.61
N LEU A 436 -10.10 0.08 -13.54
CA LEU A 436 -11.01 0.51 -14.61
C LEU A 436 -10.71 -0.22 -15.92
N GLY A 437 -11.72 -0.22 -16.81
CA GLY A 437 -11.58 -0.76 -18.16
C GLY A 437 -10.73 0.13 -19.09
N PRO A 438 -10.33 -0.40 -20.26
CA PRO A 438 -9.45 0.31 -21.20
C PRO A 438 -10.11 1.47 -21.97
N GLY A 439 -11.45 1.63 -21.88
CA GLY A 439 -12.21 2.72 -22.49
C GLY A 439 -12.04 4.06 -21.75
N GLY A 440 -12.91 5.04 -22.02
CA GLY A 440 -12.85 6.36 -21.38
C GLY A 440 -11.70 7.22 -21.89
N LEU A 441 -11.31 7.05 -23.15
CA LEU A 441 -10.22 7.77 -23.82
C LEU A 441 -10.70 8.48 -25.09
N ASP A 442 -12.01 8.67 -25.25
CA ASP A 442 -12.62 9.23 -26.46
C ASP A 442 -12.23 10.70 -26.70
N PHE A 443 -11.81 11.37 -25.62
CA PHE A 443 -11.24 12.71 -25.66
C PHE A 443 -9.84 12.77 -26.31
N LEU A 444 -9.16 11.63 -26.47
CA LEU A 444 -7.82 11.54 -27.01
C LEU A 444 -7.88 11.08 -28.48
N SER A 445 -7.24 11.84 -29.36
CA SER A 445 -7.11 11.51 -30.77
C SER A 445 -5.64 11.38 -31.16
N ASP A 446 -5.34 10.37 -31.98
CA ASP A 446 -4.06 10.26 -32.65
C ASP A 446 -3.85 11.44 -33.63
N PRO A 447 -2.60 11.78 -33.97
CA PRO A 447 -2.31 12.89 -34.89
C PRO A 447 -3.03 12.69 -36.23
N ALA A 448 -3.70 13.73 -36.72
CA ALA A 448 -4.30 13.71 -38.06
C ALA A 448 -3.20 13.65 -39.15
N PRO A 449 -3.52 13.24 -40.40
CA PRO A 449 -2.57 13.30 -41.50
C PRO A 449 -1.95 14.70 -41.65
N GLY A 450 -0.63 14.82 -41.47
CA GLY A 450 0.11 16.10 -41.47
C GLY A 450 0.42 16.68 -40.09
N GLU A 451 -0.16 16.13 -39.02
CA GLU A 451 0.17 16.48 -37.63
C GLU A 451 1.17 15.47 -37.03
N GLN A 452 1.99 15.93 -36.09
CA GLN A 452 3.01 15.09 -35.44
C GLN A 452 2.65 14.71 -33.99
N LEU A 453 1.65 15.37 -33.39
CA LEU A 453 1.37 15.27 -31.96
C LEU A 453 -0.07 14.79 -31.72
N PRO A 454 -0.28 13.92 -30.72
CA PRO A 454 -1.62 13.54 -30.31
C PRO A 454 -2.33 14.72 -29.64
N VAL A 455 -3.66 14.70 -29.67
CA VAL A 455 -4.50 15.80 -29.23
C VAL A 455 -5.48 15.30 -28.19
N ALA A 456 -5.64 16.08 -27.12
CA ALA A 456 -6.67 15.87 -26.11
C ALA A 456 -7.71 16.98 -26.19
N GLN A 457 -8.98 16.61 -26.31
CA GLN A 457 -10.11 17.51 -26.13
C GLN A 457 -10.41 17.61 -24.64
N LEU A 458 -10.17 18.78 -24.04
CA LEU A 458 -10.34 18.94 -22.60
C LEU A 458 -11.55 19.82 -22.28
N GLU A 459 -12.51 19.24 -21.58
CA GLU A 459 -13.65 19.94 -21.01
C GLU A 459 -13.34 20.49 -19.61
N THR A 460 -14.30 21.29 -19.14
CA THR A 460 -14.29 21.87 -17.81
C THR A 460 -14.35 20.79 -16.74
N THR A 461 -13.59 20.97 -15.65
CA THR A 461 -13.59 20.06 -14.49
C THR A 461 -13.72 20.86 -13.20
N HIS A 462 -14.22 20.25 -12.14
CA HIS A 462 -14.41 20.90 -10.84
C HIS A 462 -13.17 20.79 -9.93
N THR A 463 -11.97 20.91 -10.50
CA THR A 463 -10.71 20.76 -9.75
C THR A 463 -10.46 21.91 -8.77
N VAL A 464 -9.91 21.61 -7.59
CA VAL A 464 -9.48 22.60 -6.58
C VAL A 464 -7.98 22.85 -6.69
N ALA A 465 -7.56 24.12 -6.63
CA ALA A 465 -6.17 24.56 -6.62
C ALA A 465 -5.31 23.91 -7.75
N GLY A 466 -3.98 23.96 -7.61
CA GLY A 466 -3.04 23.41 -8.59
C GLY A 466 -2.71 24.31 -9.77
N ASN A 467 -2.17 23.71 -10.82
CA ASN A 467 -1.58 24.45 -11.94
C ASN A 467 -2.67 25.21 -12.74
N PRO A 468 -2.43 26.47 -13.13
CA PRO A 468 -3.35 27.28 -13.96
C PRO A 468 -3.86 26.60 -15.24
N MET A 469 -3.11 25.63 -15.78
CA MET A 469 -3.55 24.75 -16.88
C MET A 469 -4.91 24.09 -16.61
N ARG A 470 -5.38 24.03 -15.36
CA ARG A 470 -6.70 23.49 -15.03
C ARG A 470 -7.87 24.25 -15.66
N PHE A 471 -7.67 25.52 -16.00
CA PHE A 471 -8.69 26.38 -16.64
C PHE A 471 -8.68 26.31 -18.17
N THR A 472 -7.71 25.60 -18.79
CA THR A 472 -7.63 25.49 -20.25
C THR A 472 -8.76 24.62 -20.78
N THR A 473 -9.54 25.03 -21.78
CA THR A 473 -10.56 24.16 -22.38
C THR A 473 -10.38 24.06 -23.88
N GLY A 474 -10.97 23.03 -24.49
CA GLY A 474 -10.90 22.78 -25.91
C GLY A 474 -9.74 21.88 -26.33
N ARG A 475 -9.31 22.05 -27.58
CA ARG A 475 -8.28 21.25 -28.24
C ARG A 475 -6.89 21.55 -27.67
N VAL A 476 -6.22 20.55 -27.11
CA VAL A 476 -4.86 20.68 -26.54
C VAL A 476 -3.92 19.67 -27.20
N GLU A 477 -2.87 20.18 -27.87
CA GLU A 477 -1.79 19.35 -28.38
C GLU A 477 -0.88 18.85 -27.25
N LEU A 478 -0.67 17.54 -27.19
CA LEU A 478 0.15 16.91 -26.17
C LEU A 478 1.62 16.95 -26.56
N ARG A 479 2.30 18.03 -26.13
CA ARG A 479 3.71 18.27 -26.45
C ARG A 479 4.63 18.11 -25.23
N LEU A 480 5.76 17.44 -25.43
CA LEU A 480 6.84 17.40 -24.45
C LEU A 480 7.56 18.75 -24.37
N ASP A 481 7.53 19.39 -23.20
CA ASP A 481 8.36 20.56 -22.93
C ASP A 481 9.81 20.14 -22.67
N ALA A 482 10.61 20.21 -23.73
CA ALA A 482 12.06 19.98 -23.75
C ALA A 482 12.88 21.29 -23.70
N ALA A 483 12.25 22.46 -23.49
CA ALA A 483 12.92 23.76 -23.57
C ALA A 483 14.08 23.91 -22.57
N TRP A 484 14.01 23.22 -21.43
CA TRP A 484 15.06 23.15 -20.43
C TRP A 484 16.41 22.65 -20.98
N ARG A 485 16.44 21.88 -22.08
CA ARG A 485 17.68 21.36 -22.66
C ARG A 485 18.57 22.47 -23.23
N GLY A 486 17.95 23.47 -23.84
CA GLY A 486 18.63 24.63 -24.44
C GLY A 486 18.62 25.87 -23.56
N LYS A 487 17.57 26.07 -22.75
CA LYS A 487 17.40 27.29 -21.93
C LYS A 487 18.03 27.21 -20.54
N LEU A 488 18.38 26.01 -20.05
CA LEU A 488 19.05 25.86 -18.76
C LEU A 488 20.57 25.94 -18.95
N ALA A 489 21.22 26.89 -18.27
CA ALA A 489 22.67 27.08 -18.34
C ALA A 489 23.44 25.76 -18.06
N PRO A 490 24.52 25.46 -18.80
CA PRO A 490 25.23 24.17 -18.67
C PRO A 490 25.69 23.83 -17.25
N GLY A 491 26.17 24.82 -16.49
CA GLY A 491 26.58 24.65 -15.09
C GLY A 491 25.42 24.25 -14.18
N LYS A 492 24.27 24.94 -14.28
CA LYS A 492 23.04 24.60 -13.55
C LYS A 492 22.55 23.19 -13.90
N ARG A 493 22.63 22.82 -15.18
CA ARG A 493 22.25 21.48 -15.66
C ARG A 493 23.15 20.38 -15.09
N ARG A 494 24.47 20.60 -14.99
CA ARG A 494 25.42 19.68 -14.34
C ARG A 494 25.14 19.55 -12.84
N LEU A 495 24.96 20.67 -12.14
CA LEU A 495 24.64 20.67 -10.72
C LEU A 495 23.35 19.92 -10.40
N LEU A 496 22.26 20.20 -11.15
CA LEU A 496 21.01 19.44 -11.02
C LEU A 496 21.19 17.96 -11.34
N SER A 497 22.01 17.64 -12.34
CA SER A 497 22.31 16.26 -12.70
C SER A 497 22.96 15.48 -11.55
N LEU A 498 23.78 16.15 -10.73
CA LEU A 498 24.40 15.60 -9.52
C LEU A 498 23.38 15.46 -8.37
N ILE A 499 22.67 16.53 -8.03
CA ILE A 499 21.69 16.53 -6.91
C ILE A 499 20.58 15.49 -7.13
N THR A 500 20.15 15.33 -8.38
CA THR A 500 19.07 14.40 -8.75
C THR A 500 19.59 13.04 -9.21
N TRP A 501 20.91 12.79 -9.18
CA TRP A 501 21.55 11.59 -9.73
C TRP A 501 20.91 10.28 -9.24
N PRO A 502 20.67 10.06 -7.93
CA PRO A 502 20.07 8.80 -7.45
C PRO A 502 18.69 8.55 -8.07
N GLY A 503 17.85 9.58 -8.09
CA GLY A 503 16.52 9.49 -8.73
C GLY A 503 16.65 9.28 -10.24
N ARG A 504 17.57 9.96 -10.91
CA ARG A 504 17.79 9.79 -12.35
C ARG A 504 18.22 8.37 -12.72
N VAL A 505 19.04 7.71 -11.90
CA VAL A 505 19.35 6.28 -12.06
C VAL A 505 18.06 5.46 -11.88
N ARG A 506 17.39 5.64 -10.75
CA ARG A 506 16.21 4.86 -10.33
C ARG A 506 15.03 4.93 -11.29
N TYR A 507 14.85 6.08 -11.95
CA TYR A 507 13.75 6.35 -12.88
C TYR A 507 14.17 6.22 -14.35
N GLY A 508 15.42 5.81 -14.63
CA GLY A 508 15.87 5.57 -15.99
C GLY A 508 16.11 6.83 -16.83
N TYR A 509 16.50 7.95 -16.21
CA TYR A 509 16.88 9.21 -16.87
C TYR A 509 18.38 9.33 -17.22
N LEU A 510 19.18 8.29 -16.95
CA LEU A 510 20.60 8.27 -17.36
C LEU A 510 20.74 7.95 -18.86
N ASN A 511 20.04 6.92 -19.32
CA ASN A 511 20.05 6.46 -20.71
C ASN A 511 18.85 6.97 -21.50
N TRP A 512 18.08 7.89 -20.91
CA TRP A 512 16.94 8.52 -21.58
C TRP A 512 17.44 9.50 -22.64
N ARG A 513 17.88 8.92 -23.76
CA ARG A 513 17.95 9.54 -25.06
C ARG A 513 16.56 9.33 -25.65
N GLN A 514 15.77 10.38 -25.78
CA GLN A 514 14.59 10.29 -26.63
C GLN A 514 15.08 10.34 -28.08
N LYS A 515 14.86 9.22 -28.78
CA LYS A 515 14.49 9.24 -30.20
C LYS A 515 13.42 10.29 -30.44
#